data_AF-A0A9D6EZH6-F1
#
_entry.id   AF-A0A9D6EZH6-F1
#
_cell.length_a   1.000
_cell.length_b   1.000
_cell.length_c   1.000
_cell.angle_alpha   90.00
_cell.angle_beta   90.00
_cell.angle_gamma   90.00
#
_symmetry.space_group_name_H-M   'P 1'
#
loop_
_entity.id
_entity.type
_entity.pdbx_description
1 polymer ?
#
loop_
_entity_poly.entity_id
_entity_poly.type
_entity_poly.pdbx_seq_one_letter_code
_entity_poly.pdbx_strand_id
1 'polypeptide(L)'
;MPGLGELGTDLGEMQIKGEPTAVTEGYGAALGRITQELLRMLREEKLLVVWLFDESESMKDDQKEIREQFHKVYEELGIAMERDSKTKADRETLLTVVDSFGESIHAITPKPTADIAEVRAAIDKIEVDRSGTENVFSALMKVLDQYKPLANKTHRKLVIIVVTDESGDDGLQGSLVDDVIAKAGKSGKAAPVYILGREAVFGFPKAYMRWTDPKYGLSHWLEIDRGPESAMPEALQFDGLHRRSDSHPSGFAPFDQARITKETGGIFFVLPHEEENLHDQAAIDKRKFAFLDMKQYTPELVTRRKYEEMRNRSKLRTAVWETVKLLSPFLDDKLDIQQWDYSSQVERFKENGQAAFDRALRDMGLLNQAVQILEKVKPLREKEESQRWRANFDLAYAQVLAYRVRMFQFLLAMDAYLNHLPPTK
;
A
#
# COMPACT_ATOMS: atom_id res chain seq x y z
N MET A 1 -7.36 -1.79 32.41
CA MET A 1 -6.04 -2.48 32.44
C MET A 1 -6.23 -3.91 32.93
N PRO A 2 -6.01 -4.87 32.03
CA PRO A 2 -5.14 -6.03 32.21
C PRO A 2 -3.98 -5.90 31.19
N GLY A 3 -2.70 -5.99 31.54
CA GLY A 3 -2.01 -7.17 32.02
C GLY A 3 -0.90 -7.52 31.01
N LEU A 4 0.18 -6.74 31.02
CA LEU A 4 1.35 -6.74 30.12
C LEU A 4 2.26 -8.00 30.25
N GLY A 5 1.71 -9.17 30.60
CA GLY A 5 2.49 -10.27 31.18
C GLY A 5 2.35 -11.66 30.58
N GLU A 6 1.53 -11.90 29.55
CA GLU A 6 1.34 -13.24 29.00
C GLU A 6 1.57 -13.29 27.48
N LEU A 7 2.84 -13.17 27.09
CA LEU A 7 3.33 -13.69 25.82
C LEU A 7 4.36 -14.78 26.15
N GLY A 8 3.83 -15.93 26.58
CA GLY A 8 4.60 -17.12 26.91
C GLY A 8 4.30 -18.27 25.95
N THR A 9 5.31 -18.57 25.13
CA THR A 9 5.72 -19.94 24.75
C THR A 9 4.71 -20.86 24.05
N ASP A 10 4.85 -20.99 22.73
CA ASP A 10 4.80 -22.30 22.09
C ASP A 10 5.76 -22.38 20.89
N LEU A 11 6.54 -23.47 20.85
CA LEU A 11 7.80 -23.63 20.12
C LEU A 11 7.62 -24.41 18.81
N GLY A 12 8.27 -23.96 17.74
CA GLY A 12 8.56 -24.74 16.55
C GLY A 12 9.27 -23.89 15.50
N GLU A 13 10.57 -24.14 15.28
CA GLU A 13 11.47 -23.52 14.29
C GLU A 13 11.26 -22.01 14.06
N MET A 14 12.08 -21.18 14.71
CA MET A 14 12.08 -19.70 14.69
C MET A 14 11.57 -19.10 13.37
N GLN A 15 10.25 -18.93 13.27
CA GLN A 15 9.64 -18.11 12.24
C GLN A 15 9.97 -16.67 12.61
N ILE A 16 10.89 -16.08 11.86
CA ILE A 16 11.02 -14.63 11.80
C ILE A 16 9.63 -14.10 11.40
N LYS A 17 8.88 -13.57 12.37
CA LYS A 17 7.59 -12.92 12.13
C LYS A 17 7.78 -11.44 12.36
N GLY A 18 7.93 -10.69 11.28
CA GLY A 18 7.87 -9.24 11.31
C GLY A 18 6.46 -8.73 11.58
N GLU A 19 6.34 -7.42 11.73
CA GLU A 19 5.07 -6.74 11.98
C GLU A 19 4.60 -6.05 10.69
N PRO A 20 3.61 -6.62 9.97
CA PRO A 20 3.19 -6.12 8.66
C PRO A 20 2.45 -4.78 8.71
N THR A 21 2.06 -4.31 9.90
CA THR A 21 1.33 -3.05 10.09
C THR A 21 1.52 -2.56 11.52
N ALA A 22 2.19 -1.42 11.67
CA ALA A 22 2.40 -0.70 12.92
C ALA A 22 1.95 0.75 12.73
N VAL A 23 0.80 1.12 13.29
CA VAL A 23 0.30 2.50 13.21
C VAL A 23 1.15 3.40 14.09
N THR A 24 1.58 4.55 13.55
CA THR A 24 2.40 5.53 14.27
C THR A 24 1.81 6.93 14.19
N GLU A 25 2.18 7.78 15.15
CA GLU A 25 1.73 9.19 15.20
C GLU A 25 2.55 10.11 14.27
N GLY A 26 3.59 9.60 13.63
CA GLY A 26 4.47 10.36 12.73
C GLY A 26 5.87 9.76 12.67
N TYR A 27 6.76 10.40 11.90
CA TYR A 27 8.13 9.91 11.73
C TYR A 27 8.88 9.81 13.06
N GLY A 28 8.66 10.72 14.01
CA GLY A 28 9.38 10.69 15.29
C GLY A 28 9.13 9.41 16.07
N ALA A 29 7.88 8.96 16.13
CA ALA A 29 7.51 7.72 16.80
C ALA A 29 8.03 6.49 16.03
N ALA A 30 7.91 6.49 14.71
CA ALA A 30 8.42 5.40 13.86
C ALA A 30 9.94 5.25 13.96
N LEU A 31 10.67 6.36 13.84
CA LEU A 31 12.12 6.44 14.00
C LEU A 31 12.57 6.03 15.40
N GLY A 32 11.87 6.45 16.45
CA GLY A 32 12.14 6.00 17.82
C GLY A 32 12.04 4.47 17.97
N ARG A 33 11.03 3.84 17.35
CA ARG A 33 10.88 2.38 17.35
C ARG A 33 11.95 1.68 16.51
N ILE A 34 12.32 2.22 15.35
CA ILE A 34 13.46 1.74 14.56
C ILE A 34 14.76 1.80 15.39
N THR A 35 14.98 2.90 16.11
CA THR A 35 16.15 3.10 16.98
C THR A 35 16.26 2.00 18.02
N GLN A 36 15.15 1.65 18.68
CA GLN A 36 15.10 0.57 19.66
C GLN A 36 15.43 -0.80 19.04
N GLU A 37 14.93 -1.09 17.84
CA GLU A 37 15.26 -2.33 17.13
C GLU A 37 16.74 -2.38 16.72
N LEU A 38 17.31 -1.27 16.25
CA LEU A 38 18.73 -1.17 15.92
C LEU A 38 19.60 -1.37 17.17
N LEU A 39 19.28 -0.74 18.30
CA LEU A 39 19.97 -0.96 19.58
C LEU A 39 19.91 -2.41 20.02
N ARG A 40 18.73 -3.04 19.91
CA ARG A 40 18.55 -4.45 20.27
C ARG A 40 19.49 -5.34 19.45
N MET A 41 19.60 -5.09 18.14
CA MET A 41 20.48 -5.86 17.25
C MET A 41 21.97 -5.53 17.45
N LEU A 42 22.33 -4.29 17.76
CA LEU A 42 23.72 -3.86 18.05
C LEU A 42 24.34 -4.58 19.26
N ARG A 43 23.51 -5.03 20.21
CA ARG A 43 23.98 -5.85 21.35
C ARG A 43 24.53 -7.22 20.94
N GLU A 44 24.14 -7.72 19.77
CA GLU A 44 24.52 -9.04 19.27
C GLU A 44 25.55 -8.95 18.14
N GLU A 45 25.34 -8.04 17.18
CA GLU A 45 26.17 -7.92 15.98
C GLU A 45 26.37 -6.46 15.55
N LYS A 46 27.50 -6.17 14.91
CA LYS A 46 27.69 -4.90 14.21
C LYS A 46 26.66 -4.76 13.09
N LEU A 47 26.19 -3.56 12.80
CA LEU A 47 25.16 -3.32 11.78
C LEU A 47 25.72 -2.58 10.56
N LEU A 48 25.12 -2.90 9.41
CA LEU A 48 25.13 -2.10 8.20
C LEU A 48 23.67 -1.75 7.88
N VAL A 49 23.31 -0.48 8.00
CA VAL A 49 21.96 0.03 7.75
C VAL A 49 21.93 0.73 6.40
N VAL A 50 21.05 0.30 5.51
CA VAL A 50 20.81 0.96 4.22
C VAL A 50 19.48 1.69 4.30
N TRP A 51 19.50 3.00 4.14
CA TRP A 51 18.32 3.82 3.91
C TRP A 51 18.09 3.93 2.42
N LEU A 52 16.89 3.55 1.99
CA LEU A 52 16.46 3.59 0.60
C LEU A 52 15.30 4.57 0.49
N PHE A 53 15.56 5.73 -0.10
CA PHE A 53 14.59 6.82 -0.23
C PHE A 53 13.97 6.89 -1.61
N ASP A 54 12.67 7.09 -1.64
CA ASP A 54 11.94 7.42 -2.86
C ASP A 54 12.34 8.80 -3.39
N GLU A 55 12.48 8.92 -4.71
CA GLU A 55 12.87 10.13 -5.46
C GLU A 55 11.67 10.94 -5.95
N SER A 56 10.44 10.55 -5.64
CA SER A 56 9.23 11.28 -6.02
C SER A 56 9.18 12.70 -5.43
N GLU A 57 8.46 13.60 -6.12
CA GLU A 57 8.32 15.00 -5.68
C GLU A 57 7.54 15.10 -4.36
N SER A 58 6.54 14.23 -4.15
CA SER A 58 5.72 14.17 -2.94
C SER A 58 6.55 13.86 -1.69
N MET A 59 7.68 13.17 -1.85
CA MET A 59 8.52 12.72 -0.75
C MET A 59 9.51 13.79 -0.24
N LYS A 60 9.57 14.98 -0.84
CA LYS A 60 10.54 16.02 -0.42
C LYS A 60 10.33 16.53 1.01
N ASP A 61 9.08 16.69 1.42
CA ASP A 61 8.77 17.12 2.79
C ASP A 61 9.08 16.01 3.80
N ASP A 62 8.76 14.75 3.45
CA ASP A 62 9.07 13.56 4.26
C ASP A 62 10.60 13.34 4.40
N GLN A 63 11.36 13.47 3.30
CA GLN A 63 12.83 13.39 3.30
C GLN A 63 13.44 14.44 4.25
N LYS A 64 12.92 15.67 4.23
CA LYS A 64 13.36 16.75 5.09
C LYS A 64 13.04 16.48 6.56
N GLU A 65 11.84 16.01 6.87
CA GLU A 65 11.45 15.66 8.25
C GLU A 65 12.36 14.56 8.81
N ILE A 66 12.61 13.50 8.04
CA ILE A 66 13.50 12.40 8.44
C ILE A 66 14.92 12.92 8.69
N ARG A 67 15.45 13.77 7.80
CA ARG A 67 16.78 14.38 7.95
C ARG A 67 16.91 15.20 9.24
N GLU A 68 15.87 15.95 9.60
CA GLU A 68 15.86 16.75 10.84
C GLU A 68 15.80 15.87 12.10
N GLN A 69 15.08 14.74 12.03
CA GLN A 69 14.95 13.80 13.14
C GLN A 69 16.12 12.80 13.23
N PHE A 70 16.89 12.62 12.16
CA PHE A 70 18.02 11.69 12.07
C PHE A 70 19.06 11.90 13.18
N HIS A 71 19.29 13.16 13.56
CA HIS A 71 20.20 13.51 14.65
C HIS A 71 19.74 12.94 16.00
N LYS A 72 18.44 13.01 16.31
CA LYS A 72 17.89 12.51 17.58
C LYS A 72 18.07 11.00 17.71
N VAL A 73 17.80 10.26 16.62
CA VAL A 73 17.99 8.81 16.56
C VAL A 73 19.43 8.43 16.83
N TYR A 74 20.39 9.02 16.11
CA TYR A 74 21.79 8.61 16.22
C TYR A 74 22.52 9.21 17.41
N GLU A 75 22.07 10.33 17.97
CA GLU A 75 22.52 10.79 19.28
C GLU A 75 22.08 9.84 20.39
N GLU A 76 20.83 9.37 20.38
CA GLU A 76 20.35 8.36 21.33
C GLU A 76 21.14 7.06 21.19
N LEU A 77 21.44 6.64 19.95
CA LEU A 77 22.34 5.51 19.68
C LEU A 77 23.74 5.77 20.24
N GLY A 78 24.34 6.92 19.94
CA GLY A 78 25.69 7.28 20.37
C GLY A 78 25.83 7.34 21.89
N ILE A 79 24.85 7.92 22.59
CA ILE A 79 24.82 7.98 24.06
C ILE A 79 24.65 6.59 24.68
N ALA A 80 23.79 5.73 24.10
CA ALA A 80 23.62 4.37 24.56
C ALA A 80 24.90 3.54 24.40
N MET A 81 25.60 3.71 23.27
CA MET A 81 26.88 3.07 22.99
C MET A 81 28.00 3.54 23.92
N GLU A 82 28.09 4.84 24.21
CA GLU A 82 29.08 5.40 25.14
C GLU A 82 28.89 4.96 26.60
N ARG A 83 27.66 4.58 26.99
CA ARG A 83 27.36 4.09 28.34
C ARG A 83 27.74 2.62 28.54
N ASP A 84 27.73 1.81 27.49
CA ASP A 84 28.01 0.36 27.56
C ASP A 84 29.49 0.00 27.32
N SER A 85 30.35 0.90 26.82
CA SER A 85 31.77 0.59 26.60
C SER A 85 32.76 1.74 26.85
N LYS A 86 33.94 1.38 27.39
CA LYS A 86 35.05 2.30 27.76
C LYS A 86 35.98 2.69 26.59
N THR A 87 35.64 2.43 25.32
CA THR A 87 36.63 2.58 24.22
C THR A 87 36.10 3.27 22.97
N LYS A 88 36.90 4.19 22.40
CA LYS A 88 36.67 4.91 21.12
C LYS A 88 36.43 4.02 19.86
N ALA A 89 36.50 2.70 19.97
CA ALA A 89 36.32 1.74 18.89
C ALA A 89 34.83 1.47 18.51
N ASP A 90 33.88 2.10 19.22
CA ASP A 90 32.45 1.84 19.08
C ASP A 90 31.75 2.58 17.92
N ARG A 91 32.33 3.68 17.41
CA ARG A 91 31.71 4.46 16.32
C ARG A 91 31.60 3.70 15.00
N GLU A 92 32.39 2.64 14.80
CA GLU A 92 32.29 1.79 13.62
C GLU A 92 31.34 0.61 13.80
N THR A 93 30.64 0.43 14.92
CA THR A 93 29.71 -0.69 15.10
C THR A 93 28.45 -0.56 14.23
N LEU A 94 28.05 0.66 13.91
CA LEU A 94 26.94 1.00 13.03
C LEU A 94 27.48 1.76 11.82
N LEU A 95 27.29 1.21 10.62
CA LEU A 95 27.55 1.92 9.38
C LEU A 95 26.24 2.16 8.65
N THR A 96 26.11 3.33 8.04
CA THR A 96 24.93 3.77 7.34
C THR A 96 25.26 4.04 5.87
N VAL A 97 24.35 3.66 5.00
CA VAL A 97 24.35 3.94 3.56
C VAL A 97 23.04 4.64 3.24
N VAL A 98 23.09 5.64 2.36
CA VAL A 98 21.92 6.28 1.78
C VAL A 98 21.94 6.02 0.29
N ASP A 99 20.92 5.34 -0.18
CA ASP A 99 20.60 5.15 -1.59
C ASP A 99 19.19 5.70 -1.83
N SER A 100 18.89 6.00 -3.09
CA SER A 100 17.57 6.46 -3.51
C SER A 100 17.09 5.73 -4.76
N PHE A 101 15.79 5.80 -5.05
CA PHE A 101 15.19 5.10 -6.17
C PHE A 101 14.03 5.88 -6.81
N GLY A 102 13.90 5.71 -8.12
CA GLY A 102 12.72 6.02 -8.93
C GLY A 102 12.63 4.97 -10.03
N GLU A 103 12.85 5.37 -11.29
CA GLU A 103 13.01 4.42 -12.41
C GLU A 103 14.23 3.52 -12.20
N SER A 104 15.33 4.09 -11.68
CA SER A 104 16.56 3.37 -11.34
C SER A 104 17.01 3.65 -9.91
N ILE A 105 17.95 2.83 -9.41
CA ILE A 105 18.58 3.04 -8.10
C ILE A 105 19.80 3.95 -8.25
N HIS A 106 19.95 4.89 -7.31
CA HIS A 106 21.09 5.80 -7.24
C HIS A 106 21.79 5.66 -5.89
N ALA A 107 23.09 5.36 -5.92
CA ALA A 107 23.90 5.34 -4.72
C ALA A 107 24.31 6.77 -4.35
N ILE A 108 23.82 7.28 -3.22
CA ILE A 108 24.07 8.67 -2.81
C ILE A 108 25.32 8.76 -1.93
N THR A 109 25.46 7.84 -0.98
CA THR A 109 26.71 7.69 -0.23
C THR A 109 27.72 6.85 -1.01
N PRO A 110 28.96 7.35 -1.23
CA PRO A 110 29.96 6.60 -2.01
C PRO A 110 30.47 5.35 -1.27
N LYS A 111 30.46 5.37 0.06
CA LYS A 111 30.85 4.25 0.94
C LYS A 111 30.01 4.29 2.22
N PRO A 112 29.82 3.14 2.90
CA PRO A 112 29.18 3.12 4.22
C PRO A 112 29.95 4.00 5.21
N THR A 113 29.22 4.84 5.94
CA THR A 113 29.79 5.85 6.85
C THR A 113 29.12 5.78 8.22
N ALA A 114 29.86 6.17 9.27
CA ALA A 114 29.31 6.40 10.60
C ALA A 114 29.05 7.90 10.87
N ASP A 115 29.39 8.77 9.92
CA ASP A 115 29.25 10.21 10.07
C ASP A 115 27.82 10.65 9.76
N ILE A 116 27.11 11.11 10.79
CA ILE A 116 25.74 11.62 10.70
C ILE A 116 25.66 12.84 9.78
N ALA A 117 26.69 13.70 9.77
CA ALA A 117 26.70 14.88 8.91
C ALA A 117 26.78 14.47 7.43
N GLU A 118 27.56 13.42 7.12
CA GLU A 118 27.64 12.86 5.77
C GLU A 118 26.31 12.23 5.35
N VAL A 119 25.64 11.49 6.25
CA VAL A 119 24.32 10.91 5.99
C VAL A 119 23.25 12.00 5.74
N ARG A 120 23.23 13.07 6.53
CA ARG A 120 22.30 14.19 6.32
C ARG A 120 22.57 14.90 4.99
N ALA A 121 23.85 15.12 4.68
CA ALA A 121 24.25 15.71 3.40
C ALA A 121 23.94 14.79 2.20
N ALA A 122 23.89 13.47 2.42
CA ALA A 122 23.43 12.53 1.41
C ALA A 122 21.92 12.67 1.18
N ILE A 123 21.09 12.73 2.24
CA ILE A 123 19.64 12.94 2.09
C ILE A 123 19.35 14.26 1.34
N ASP A 124 20.10 15.33 1.63
CA ASP A 124 19.95 16.62 0.94
C ASP A 124 20.29 16.58 -0.57
N LYS A 125 21.02 15.55 -1.03
CA LYS A 125 21.44 15.38 -2.43
C LYS A 125 20.48 14.55 -3.27
N ILE A 126 19.45 13.96 -2.66
CA ILE A 126 18.47 13.16 -3.40
C ILE A 126 17.76 14.09 -4.38
N GLU A 127 17.86 13.80 -5.68
CA GLU A 127 17.21 14.56 -6.73
C GLU A 127 15.75 14.13 -6.88
N VAL A 128 14.95 14.87 -7.66
CA VAL A 128 13.57 14.47 -7.99
C VAL A 128 13.61 13.68 -9.28
N ASP A 129 13.14 12.43 -9.25
CA ASP A 129 12.88 11.69 -10.48
C ASP A 129 11.58 12.19 -11.12
N ARG A 130 11.64 12.50 -12.42
CA ARG A 130 10.51 13.01 -13.20
C ARG A 130 9.83 11.92 -14.04
N SER A 131 10.34 10.69 -13.99
CA SER A 131 9.75 9.55 -14.69
C SER A 131 8.33 9.24 -14.18
N GLY A 132 8.09 9.45 -12.88
CA GLY A 132 6.88 9.02 -12.18
C GLY A 132 6.75 7.51 -12.06
N THR A 133 7.86 6.77 -12.20
CA THR A 133 7.93 5.32 -12.01
C THR A 133 8.67 4.99 -10.72
N GLU A 134 8.11 4.10 -9.90
CA GLU A 134 8.66 3.75 -8.60
C GLU A 134 8.96 2.26 -8.50
N ASN A 135 10.19 1.89 -8.85
CA ASN A 135 10.65 0.50 -8.87
C ASN A 135 11.20 0.05 -7.49
N VAL A 136 10.35 0.08 -6.47
CA VAL A 136 10.68 -0.23 -5.06
C VAL A 136 11.33 -1.61 -4.92
N PHE A 137 10.75 -2.66 -5.53
CA PHE A 137 11.22 -4.03 -5.30
C PHE A 137 12.50 -4.34 -6.07
N SER A 138 12.67 -3.75 -7.26
CA SER A 138 13.91 -3.82 -8.02
C SER A 138 15.05 -3.11 -7.30
N ALA A 139 14.77 -1.96 -6.67
CA ALA A 139 15.73 -1.27 -5.82
C ALA A 139 16.13 -2.11 -4.61
N LEU A 140 15.16 -2.73 -3.92
CA LEU A 140 15.43 -3.68 -2.83
C LEU A 140 16.30 -4.86 -3.26
N MET A 141 16.03 -5.45 -4.42
CA MET A 141 16.88 -6.50 -4.98
C MET A 141 18.32 -6.00 -5.18
N LYS A 142 18.51 -4.86 -5.84
CA LYS A 142 19.86 -4.30 -6.07
C LYS A 142 20.60 -4.00 -4.76
N VAL A 143 19.92 -3.45 -3.75
CA VAL A 143 20.46 -3.25 -2.40
C VAL A 143 20.90 -4.57 -1.78
N LEU A 144 20.07 -5.62 -1.86
CA LEU A 144 20.40 -6.94 -1.34
C LEU A 144 21.59 -7.57 -2.09
N ASP A 145 21.67 -7.42 -3.40
CA ASP A 145 22.77 -7.89 -4.24
C ASP A 145 24.10 -7.23 -3.86
N GLN A 146 24.09 -5.93 -3.61
CA GLN A 146 25.28 -5.15 -3.32
C GLN A 146 25.73 -5.27 -1.87
N TYR A 147 24.82 -5.05 -0.92
CA TYR A 147 25.19 -4.85 0.48
C TYR A 147 25.14 -6.12 1.32
N LYS A 148 24.41 -7.17 0.91
CA LYS A 148 24.42 -8.43 1.67
C LYS A 148 25.79 -9.12 1.64
N PRO A 149 26.49 -9.23 0.48
CA PRO A 149 27.86 -9.73 0.46
C PRO A 149 28.83 -8.85 1.26
N LEU A 150 28.68 -7.53 1.19
CA LEU A 150 29.51 -6.58 1.92
C LEU A 150 29.33 -6.71 3.44
N ALA A 151 28.08 -6.78 3.92
CA ALA A 151 27.75 -6.99 5.32
C ALA A 151 28.36 -8.30 5.84
N ASN A 152 28.21 -9.40 5.08
CA ASN A 152 28.80 -10.69 5.43
C ASN A 152 30.33 -10.63 5.52
N LYS A 153 30.99 -10.01 4.54
CA LYS A 153 32.46 -9.84 4.51
C LYS A 153 32.98 -8.99 5.67
N THR A 154 32.20 -8.02 6.12
CA THR A 154 32.55 -7.11 7.22
C THR A 154 32.01 -7.59 8.57
N HIS A 155 31.46 -8.81 8.64
CA HIS A 155 30.86 -9.41 9.83
C HIS A 155 29.77 -8.54 10.46
N ARG A 156 28.93 -7.92 9.62
CA ARG A 156 27.77 -7.11 10.01
C ARG A 156 26.46 -7.79 9.66
N LYS A 157 25.42 -7.46 10.39
CA LYS A 157 24.04 -7.73 10.02
C LYS A 157 23.51 -6.58 9.16
N LEU A 158 22.94 -6.92 8.00
CA LEU A 158 22.32 -5.96 7.10
C LEU A 158 20.91 -5.62 7.61
N VAL A 159 20.58 -4.34 7.66
CA VAL A 159 19.23 -3.84 7.91
C VAL A 159 18.88 -2.88 6.79
N ILE A 160 17.67 -2.99 6.24
CA ILE A 160 17.21 -2.11 5.16
C ILE A 160 16.00 -1.33 5.67
N ILE A 161 15.99 -0.01 5.44
CA ILE A 161 14.90 0.89 5.78
C ILE A 161 14.46 1.58 4.49
N VAL A 162 13.23 1.33 4.04
CA VAL A 162 12.64 1.94 2.86
C VAL A 162 11.73 3.08 3.30
N VAL A 163 11.77 4.19 2.56
CA VAL A 163 10.91 5.35 2.77
C VAL A 163 10.20 5.66 1.46
N THR A 164 8.88 5.51 1.41
CA THR A 164 8.05 5.69 0.20
C THR A 164 6.61 5.97 0.60
N ASP A 165 5.89 6.77 -0.18
CA ASP A 165 4.46 7.03 0.01
C ASP A 165 3.54 6.20 -0.90
N GLU A 166 4.10 5.39 -1.79
CA GLU A 166 3.37 4.53 -2.72
C GLU A 166 3.62 3.03 -2.47
N SER A 167 2.84 2.17 -3.14
CA SER A 167 3.02 0.73 -3.11
C SER A 167 4.13 0.21 -4.03
N GLY A 168 4.57 1.02 -4.99
CA GLY A 168 5.54 0.68 -6.04
C GLY A 168 4.91 0.02 -7.26
N ASP A 169 5.49 0.27 -8.44
CA ASP A 169 4.97 -0.16 -9.75
C ASP A 169 5.34 -1.60 -10.14
N ASP A 170 6.42 -2.13 -9.55
CA ASP A 170 7.02 -3.39 -9.96
C ASP A 170 6.57 -4.61 -9.12
N GLY A 171 5.61 -4.43 -8.21
CA GLY A 171 5.13 -5.48 -7.30
C GLY A 171 4.36 -6.61 -7.99
N LEU A 172 3.71 -6.31 -9.12
CA LEU A 172 3.00 -7.29 -9.95
C LEU A 172 3.92 -7.96 -10.99
N GLN A 173 5.18 -7.56 -11.10
CA GLN A 173 6.10 -8.09 -12.09
C GLN A 173 6.70 -9.44 -11.64
N GLY A 174 6.09 -10.53 -12.12
CA GLY A 174 6.64 -11.87 -11.97
C GLY A 174 6.77 -12.33 -10.51
N SER A 175 7.97 -12.78 -10.12
CA SER A 175 8.31 -13.29 -8.79
C SER A 175 9.08 -12.29 -7.93
N LEU A 176 9.18 -11.02 -8.32
CA LEU A 176 10.14 -10.08 -7.74
C LEU A 176 10.02 -9.94 -6.21
N VAL A 177 8.79 -9.84 -5.69
CA VAL A 177 8.52 -9.80 -4.24
C VAL A 177 8.97 -11.08 -3.54
N ASP A 178 8.71 -12.24 -4.15
CA ASP A 178 9.17 -13.54 -3.63
C ASP A 178 10.69 -13.66 -3.65
N ASP A 179 11.34 -13.12 -4.69
CA ASP A 179 12.79 -13.11 -4.84
C ASP A 179 13.46 -12.19 -3.80
N VAL A 180 12.87 -11.01 -3.53
CA VAL A 180 13.28 -10.12 -2.44
C VAL A 180 13.20 -10.84 -1.10
N ILE A 181 12.05 -11.46 -0.80
CA ILE A 181 11.85 -12.20 0.44
C ILE A 181 12.86 -13.34 0.58
N ALA A 182 13.01 -14.16 -0.46
CA ALA A 182 13.94 -15.28 -0.46
C ALA A 182 15.38 -14.79 -0.25
N LYS A 183 15.76 -13.69 -0.90
CA LYS A 183 17.12 -13.14 -0.79
C LYS A 183 17.37 -12.48 0.55
N ALA A 184 16.42 -11.74 1.10
CA ALA A 184 16.50 -11.14 2.42
C ALA A 184 16.50 -12.21 3.53
N GLY A 185 15.64 -13.23 3.42
CA GLY A 185 15.42 -14.30 4.40
C GLY A 185 16.37 -15.50 4.34
N LYS A 186 17.22 -15.64 3.31
CA LYS A 186 18.14 -16.78 3.15
C LYS A 186 18.90 -17.14 4.44
N SER A 187 18.82 -18.44 4.78
CA SER A 187 19.27 -19.09 6.01
C SER A 187 20.75 -18.81 6.32
N GLY A 188 20.97 -18.04 7.38
CA GLY A 188 22.29 -17.69 7.91
C GLY A 188 22.24 -16.32 8.60
N LYS A 189 22.01 -15.26 7.83
CA LYS A 189 21.80 -13.88 8.33
C LYS A 189 20.64 -13.24 7.59
N ALA A 190 19.48 -13.25 8.23
CA ALA A 190 18.31 -12.54 7.73
C ALA A 190 18.56 -11.02 7.76
N ALA A 191 18.17 -10.35 6.68
CA ALA A 191 18.21 -8.91 6.57
C ALA A 191 16.78 -8.37 6.78
N PRO A 192 16.41 -7.85 7.97
CA PRO A 192 15.10 -7.27 8.18
C PRO A 192 14.90 -6.03 7.31
N VAL A 193 13.72 -5.94 6.70
CA VAL A 193 13.31 -4.80 5.89
C VAL A 193 12.23 -4.03 6.64
N TYR A 194 12.55 -2.80 7.03
CA TYR A 194 11.62 -1.85 7.61
C TYR A 194 11.10 -0.92 6.52
N ILE A 195 9.82 -0.57 6.55
CA ILE A 195 9.21 0.33 5.56
C ILE A 195 8.46 1.42 6.31
N LEU A 196 8.80 2.67 6.01
CA LEU A 196 8.11 3.87 6.44
C LEU A 196 7.23 4.30 5.27
N GLY A 197 5.91 4.12 5.37
CA GLY A 197 5.03 4.45 4.26
C GLY A 197 3.59 4.73 4.63
N ARG A 198 2.78 4.88 3.59
CA ARG A 198 1.36 5.23 3.73
C ARG A 198 0.48 3.99 3.79
N GLU A 199 -0.71 4.21 4.31
CA GLU A 199 -1.78 3.22 4.33
C GLU A 199 -2.28 2.93 2.90
N ALA A 200 -2.60 1.66 2.64
CA ALA A 200 -3.19 1.25 1.38
C ALA A 200 -4.66 1.64 1.30
N VAL A 201 -5.13 1.92 0.08
CA VAL A 201 -6.54 2.10 -0.25
C VAL A 201 -7.25 0.76 -0.16
N PHE A 202 -8.44 0.77 0.46
CA PHE A 202 -9.26 -0.39 0.68
C PHE A 202 -9.70 -1.05 -0.62
N GLY A 203 -9.14 -2.22 -0.92
CA GLY A 203 -9.50 -3.09 -2.02
C GLY A 203 -9.30 -2.49 -3.41
N PHE A 204 -8.53 -1.40 -3.55
CA PHE A 204 -8.29 -0.70 -4.81
C PHE A 204 -6.78 -0.38 -4.94
N PRO A 205 -6.15 -0.59 -6.11
CA PRO A 205 -4.71 -0.39 -6.27
C PRO A 205 -4.29 1.07 -6.34
N LYS A 206 -5.17 1.95 -6.82
CA LYS A 206 -4.82 3.34 -7.11
C LYS A 206 -5.42 4.29 -6.08
N ALA A 207 -4.87 5.49 -5.95
CA ALA A 207 -5.54 6.61 -5.30
C ALA A 207 -5.49 7.84 -6.21
N TYR A 208 -6.36 8.81 -5.96
CA TYR A 208 -6.34 10.08 -6.68
C TYR A 208 -5.97 11.21 -5.72
N MET A 209 -4.83 11.82 -5.97
CA MET A 209 -4.31 12.94 -5.20
C MET A 209 -4.53 14.25 -5.93
N ARG A 210 -5.06 15.25 -5.23
CA ARG A 210 -5.21 16.60 -5.75
C ARG A 210 -3.85 17.26 -5.86
N TRP A 211 -3.46 17.59 -7.08
CA TRP A 211 -2.28 18.41 -7.36
C TRP A 211 -2.74 19.75 -7.92
N THR A 212 -2.15 20.85 -7.46
CA THR A 212 -2.47 22.18 -7.99
C THR A 212 -1.29 22.69 -8.79
N ASP A 213 -1.50 22.96 -10.07
CA ASP A 213 -0.46 23.47 -10.95
C ASP A 213 0.07 24.80 -10.40
N PRO A 214 1.35 24.92 -10.03
CA PRO A 214 1.90 26.14 -9.45
C PRO A 214 1.93 27.31 -10.43
N LYS A 215 1.87 27.06 -11.75
CA LYS A 215 1.88 28.07 -12.80
C LYS A 215 0.47 28.61 -13.09
N TYR A 216 -0.53 27.74 -13.18
CA TYR A 216 -1.89 28.13 -13.59
C TYR A 216 -2.92 28.10 -12.46
N GLY A 217 -2.60 27.54 -11.30
CA GLY A 217 -3.51 27.39 -10.16
C GLY A 217 -4.66 26.41 -10.42
N LEU A 218 -4.54 25.55 -11.44
CA LEU A 218 -5.55 24.57 -11.79
C LEU A 218 -5.36 23.30 -10.95
N SER A 219 -6.44 22.79 -10.38
CA SER A 219 -6.42 21.51 -9.67
C SER A 219 -6.57 20.36 -10.67
N HIS A 220 -5.63 19.43 -10.62
CA HIS A 220 -5.62 18.17 -11.32
C HIS A 220 -5.69 17.02 -10.31
N TRP A 221 -6.17 15.86 -10.75
CA TRP A 221 -6.19 14.64 -9.95
C TRP A 221 -5.15 13.69 -10.53
N LEU A 222 -4.05 13.50 -9.80
CA LEU A 222 -2.98 12.58 -10.17
C LEU A 222 -3.33 11.18 -9.65
N GLU A 223 -3.18 10.19 -10.52
CA GLU A 223 -3.30 8.78 -10.15
C GLU A 223 -1.97 8.33 -9.54
N ILE A 224 -2.01 7.74 -8.34
CA ILE A 224 -0.85 7.21 -7.61
C ILE A 224 -1.09 5.74 -7.23
N ASP A 225 -0.03 4.95 -7.07
CA ASP A 225 -0.13 3.56 -6.65
C ASP A 225 -0.16 3.46 -5.13
N ARG A 226 -1.32 3.10 -4.57
CA ARG A 226 -1.50 3.11 -3.10
C ARG A 226 -2.27 1.88 -2.64
N GLY A 227 -1.89 0.70 -3.10
CA GLY A 227 -2.51 -0.55 -2.67
C GLY A 227 -2.45 -1.66 -3.72
N PRO A 228 -3.35 -2.67 -3.63
CA PRO A 228 -4.30 -2.89 -2.54
C PRO A 228 -3.60 -3.52 -1.31
N GLU A 229 -4.34 -3.64 -0.20
CA GLU A 229 -3.90 -4.33 1.01
C GLU A 229 -3.92 -5.87 0.90
N SER A 230 -4.60 -6.40 -0.12
CA SER A 230 -4.76 -7.84 -0.38
C SER A 230 -3.98 -8.32 -1.61
N ALA A 231 -3.73 -9.63 -1.71
CA ALA A 231 -2.95 -10.20 -2.81
C ALA A 231 -3.61 -10.02 -4.20
N MET A 232 -4.94 -9.93 -4.20
CA MET A 232 -5.81 -9.67 -5.35
C MET A 232 -7.00 -8.82 -4.91
N PRO A 233 -7.70 -8.12 -5.82
CA PRO A 233 -8.89 -7.37 -5.49
C PRO A 233 -9.99 -8.24 -4.85
N GLU A 234 -10.43 -7.84 -3.67
CA GLU A 234 -11.53 -8.49 -2.92
C GLU A 234 -12.80 -7.62 -2.87
N ALA A 235 -12.69 -6.34 -3.24
CA ALA A 235 -13.78 -5.39 -3.32
C ALA A 235 -14.13 -5.05 -4.78
N LEU A 236 -15.35 -4.57 -5.03
CA LEU A 236 -15.74 -4.12 -6.36
C LEU A 236 -14.91 -2.92 -6.80
N GLN A 237 -14.47 -2.95 -8.06
CA GLN A 237 -13.71 -1.86 -8.71
C GLN A 237 -14.63 -0.91 -9.49
N PHE A 238 -15.93 -1.11 -9.34
CA PHE A 238 -17.03 -0.44 -10.02
C PHE A 238 -17.95 0.17 -8.97
N ASP A 239 -18.41 1.39 -9.23
CA ASP A 239 -19.28 2.13 -8.29
C ASP A 239 -20.76 2.06 -8.68
N GLY A 240 -21.10 1.32 -9.73
CA GLY A 240 -22.47 1.23 -10.25
C GLY A 240 -22.72 2.03 -11.52
N LEU A 241 -21.81 2.91 -11.95
CA LEU A 241 -21.87 3.58 -13.25
C LEU A 241 -20.51 3.67 -13.94
N HIS A 242 -19.43 3.78 -13.17
CA HIS A 242 -18.08 3.90 -13.70
C HIS A 242 -17.04 3.27 -12.78
N ARG A 243 -15.77 3.45 -13.12
CA ARG A 243 -14.66 3.05 -12.27
C ARG A 243 -14.78 3.72 -10.90
N ARG A 244 -14.50 2.93 -9.86
CA ARG A 244 -14.39 3.41 -8.49
C ARG A 244 -13.25 4.45 -8.38
N SER A 245 -13.51 5.56 -7.69
CA SER A 245 -12.56 6.67 -7.51
C SER A 245 -12.36 7.12 -6.06
N ASP A 246 -13.00 6.45 -5.10
CA ASP A 246 -12.82 6.75 -3.68
C ASP A 246 -11.49 6.19 -3.14
N SER A 247 -10.86 6.94 -2.24
CA SER A 247 -9.57 6.62 -1.65
C SER A 247 -9.69 6.22 -0.16
N HIS A 248 -10.70 5.40 0.18
CA HIS A 248 -10.91 4.98 1.58
C HIS A 248 -9.70 4.24 2.15
N PRO A 249 -9.21 4.59 3.35
CA PRO A 249 -8.11 3.88 4.01
C PRO A 249 -8.52 2.46 4.42
N SER A 250 -7.61 1.49 4.24
CA SER A 250 -7.87 0.05 4.46
C SER A 250 -7.68 -0.45 5.90
N GLY A 251 -6.97 0.29 6.73
CA GLY A 251 -6.39 -0.10 8.02
C GLY A 251 -5.02 -0.76 7.91
N PHE A 252 -4.50 -0.99 6.69
CA PHE A 252 -3.38 -1.88 6.44
C PHE A 252 -2.35 -1.30 5.46
N ALA A 253 -1.17 -1.89 5.49
CA ALA A 253 -0.10 -1.60 4.53
C ALA A 253 -0.37 -2.23 3.15
N PRO A 254 0.23 -1.71 2.06
CA PRO A 254 0.18 -2.35 0.75
C PRO A 254 0.66 -3.79 0.81
N PHE A 255 -0.03 -4.70 0.12
CA PHE A 255 0.15 -6.15 0.26
C PHE A 255 1.62 -6.59 0.10
N ASP A 256 2.30 -6.14 -0.95
CA ASP A 256 3.66 -6.58 -1.27
C ASP A 256 4.67 -6.12 -0.20
N GLN A 257 4.55 -4.86 0.22
CA GLN A 257 5.38 -4.26 1.27
C GLN A 257 5.12 -4.90 2.64
N ALA A 258 3.84 -5.11 2.99
CA ALA A 258 3.42 -5.80 4.22
C ALA A 258 3.95 -7.24 4.29
N ARG A 259 3.96 -7.94 3.15
CA ARG A 259 4.45 -9.30 3.06
C ARG A 259 5.97 -9.36 3.22
N ILE A 260 6.71 -8.44 2.60
CA ILE A 260 8.17 -8.34 2.77
C ILE A 260 8.54 -8.08 4.23
N THR A 261 7.92 -7.11 4.90
CA THR A 261 8.26 -6.79 6.31
C THR A 261 7.95 -7.98 7.22
N LYS A 262 6.80 -8.64 7.02
CA LYS A 262 6.41 -9.87 7.75
C LYS A 262 7.40 -11.02 7.57
N GLU A 263 7.79 -11.34 6.34
CA GLU A 263 8.63 -12.51 6.04
C GLU A 263 10.13 -12.26 6.30
N THR A 264 10.56 -10.99 6.37
CA THR A 264 11.97 -10.62 6.65
C THR A 264 12.23 -10.28 8.12
N GLY A 265 11.20 -10.13 8.95
CA GLY A 265 11.34 -9.77 10.37
C GLY A 265 11.46 -8.29 10.64
N GLY A 266 11.10 -7.46 9.66
CA GLY A 266 11.02 -6.02 9.84
C GLY A 266 9.64 -5.56 10.26
N ILE A 267 9.38 -4.26 10.09
CA ILE A 267 8.13 -3.60 10.50
C ILE A 267 7.70 -2.66 9.38
N PHE A 268 6.40 -2.69 9.04
CA PHE A 268 5.79 -1.63 8.26
C PHE A 268 5.21 -0.57 9.19
N PHE A 269 5.68 0.66 9.10
CA PHE A 269 5.18 1.80 9.87
C PHE A 269 4.17 2.57 9.01
N VAL A 270 2.91 2.57 9.43
CA VAL A 270 1.86 3.37 8.79
C VAL A 270 1.93 4.78 9.35
N LEU A 271 2.17 5.74 8.47
CA LEU A 271 2.33 7.15 8.80
C LEU A 271 1.02 7.95 8.59
N PRO A 272 0.70 8.92 9.46
CA PRO A 272 -0.63 9.52 9.52
C PRO A 272 -0.86 10.79 8.68
N HIS A 273 0.00 11.14 7.69
CA HIS A 273 -0.09 12.43 7.00
C HIS A 273 -1.41 12.69 6.26
N GLU A 274 -1.67 13.98 6.07
CA GLU A 274 -2.90 14.61 5.61
C GLU A 274 -3.50 13.96 4.36
N GLU A 275 -4.54 13.15 4.58
CA GLU A 275 -5.52 12.74 3.58
C GLU A 275 -6.31 13.93 2.99
N GLU A 276 -5.97 15.18 3.34
CA GLU A 276 -6.61 16.40 2.86
C GLU A 276 -6.54 16.56 1.33
N ASN A 277 -5.52 15.97 0.70
CA ASN A 277 -5.36 15.97 -0.75
C ASN A 277 -5.95 14.72 -1.44
N LEU A 278 -6.44 13.72 -0.71
CA LEU A 278 -7.09 12.55 -1.31
C LEU A 278 -8.53 12.90 -1.75
N HIS A 279 -8.95 12.35 -2.89
CA HIS A 279 -10.28 12.57 -3.42
C HIS A 279 -11.39 11.91 -2.56
N ASP A 280 -12.47 12.65 -2.32
CA ASP A 280 -13.74 12.25 -1.69
C ASP A 280 -13.71 11.95 -0.16
N GLN A 281 -14.86 11.54 0.41
CA GLN A 281 -15.20 11.36 1.85
C GLN A 281 -14.11 10.85 2.82
N ALA A 282 -13.03 10.22 2.34
CA ALA A 282 -11.85 9.88 3.14
C ALA A 282 -11.26 11.11 3.87
N ALA A 283 -11.20 12.28 3.21
CA ALA A 283 -10.76 13.53 3.85
C ALA A 283 -11.67 13.99 5.02
N ILE A 284 -12.90 13.47 5.10
CA ILE A 284 -13.91 13.83 6.11
C ILE A 284 -14.02 12.76 7.21
N ASP A 285 -13.76 11.49 6.88
CA ASP A 285 -13.98 10.37 7.80
C ASP A 285 -12.81 10.24 8.78
N LYS A 286 -12.88 10.96 9.91
CA LYS A 286 -11.95 10.84 11.05
C LYS A 286 -11.95 9.46 11.73
N ARG A 287 -12.57 8.44 11.12
CA ARG A 287 -12.66 7.08 11.66
C ARG A 287 -11.30 6.40 11.58
N LYS A 288 -10.48 6.64 12.59
CA LYS A 288 -9.35 5.79 12.90
C LYS A 288 -9.90 4.45 13.38
N PHE A 289 -9.85 3.43 12.54
CA PHE A 289 -10.19 2.09 12.98
C PHE A 289 -9.25 1.69 14.11
N ALA A 290 -9.80 1.26 15.24
CA ALA A 290 -8.95 0.77 16.32
C ALA A 290 -8.22 -0.48 15.82
N PHE A 291 -6.89 -0.51 15.95
CA PHE A 291 -6.06 -1.62 15.46
C PHE A 291 -6.54 -3.00 15.93
N LEU A 292 -7.04 -3.10 17.16
CA LEU A 292 -7.58 -4.35 17.72
C LEU A 292 -8.84 -4.83 16.99
N ASP A 293 -9.69 -3.92 16.52
CA ASP A 293 -10.91 -4.26 15.78
C ASP A 293 -10.56 -4.72 14.37
N MET A 294 -9.52 -4.14 13.76
CA MET A 294 -9.04 -4.50 12.42
C MET A 294 -8.32 -5.84 12.37
N LYS A 295 -7.84 -6.38 13.50
CA LYS A 295 -7.08 -7.63 13.53
C LYS A 295 -7.81 -8.81 12.88
N GLN A 296 -9.14 -8.90 13.02
CA GLN A 296 -9.95 -9.96 12.41
C GLN A 296 -10.13 -9.81 10.89
N TYR A 297 -9.84 -8.62 10.37
CA TYR A 297 -9.93 -8.24 8.96
C TYR A 297 -8.56 -8.26 8.26
N THR A 298 -7.51 -8.71 8.95
CA THR A 298 -6.15 -8.77 8.40
C THR A 298 -6.13 -9.56 7.09
N PRO A 299 -5.56 -9.00 6.00
CA PRO A 299 -5.46 -9.70 4.73
C PRO A 299 -4.55 -10.93 4.83
N GLU A 300 -4.81 -11.94 3.99
CA GLU A 300 -3.95 -13.12 3.91
C GLU A 300 -2.60 -12.81 3.23
N LEU A 301 -1.61 -12.43 4.04
CA LEU A 301 -0.22 -12.19 3.61
C LEU A 301 0.51 -13.52 3.35
N VAL A 302 0.20 -14.14 2.21
CA VAL A 302 0.81 -15.36 1.64
C VAL A 302 1.16 -15.10 0.16
N THR A 303 1.91 -15.99 -0.50
CA THR A 303 2.15 -15.86 -1.95
C THR A 303 0.84 -15.76 -2.73
N ARG A 304 0.81 -14.98 -3.83
CA ARG A 304 -0.38 -14.84 -4.68
C ARG A 304 -0.92 -16.19 -5.16
N ARG A 305 -0.02 -17.14 -5.48
CA ARG A 305 -0.39 -18.52 -5.83
C ARG A 305 -1.12 -19.23 -4.69
N LYS A 306 -0.58 -19.17 -3.47
CA LYS A 306 -1.22 -19.81 -2.29
C LYS A 306 -2.52 -19.12 -1.93
N TYR A 307 -2.59 -17.79 -2.06
CA TYR A 307 -3.82 -17.03 -1.89
C TYR A 307 -4.91 -17.52 -2.85
N GLU A 308 -4.57 -17.67 -4.14
CA GLU A 308 -5.48 -18.22 -5.15
C GLU A 308 -5.94 -19.65 -4.82
N GLU A 309 -5.03 -20.53 -4.42
CA GLU A 309 -5.39 -21.88 -3.98
C GLU A 309 -6.35 -21.87 -2.79
N MET A 310 -6.12 -21.00 -1.80
CA MET A 310 -6.99 -20.85 -0.62
C MET A 310 -8.36 -20.31 -1.01
N ARG A 311 -8.42 -19.27 -1.85
CA ARG A 311 -9.66 -18.70 -2.38
C ARG A 311 -10.48 -19.77 -3.12
N ASN A 312 -9.84 -20.49 -4.05
CA ASN A 312 -10.51 -21.46 -4.91
C ASN A 312 -11.09 -22.68 -4.16
N ARG A 313 -10.60 -22.97 -2.94
CA ARG A 313 -11.18 -24.02 -2.07
C ARG A 313 -12.54 -23.62 -1.48
N SER A 314 -12.83 -22.32 -1.33
CA SER A 314 -14.10 -21.83 -0.79
C SER A 314 -15.01 -21.33 -1.91
N LYS A 315 -16.16 -21.99 -2.08
CA LYS A 315 -17.17 -21.56 -3.06
C LYS A 315 -17.65 -20.12 -2.82
N LEU A 316 -17.71 -19.68 -1.55
CA LEU A 316 -18.08 -18.31 -1.21
C LEU A 316 -17.03 -17.31 -1.72
N ARG A 317 -15.76 -17.54 -1.41
CA ARG A 317 -14.65 -16.66 -1.81
C ARG A 317 -14.50 -16.60 -3.33
N THR A 318 -14.65 -17.74 -4.01
CA THR A 318 -14.67 -17.79 -5.47
C THR A 318 -15.81 -16.96 -6.06
N ALA A 319 -17.03 -17.06 -5.53
CA ALA A 319 -18.16 -16.28 -6.02
C ALA A 319 -18.00 -14.76 -5.82
N VAL A 320 -17.41 -14.34 -4.70
CA VAL A 320 -17.05 -12.92 -4.47
C VAL A 320 -16.05 -12.46 -5.52
N TRP A 321 -14.97 -13.22 -5.74
CA TRP A 321 -13.96 -12.89 -6.74
C TRP A 321 -14.50 -12.89 -8.18
N GLU A 322 -15.34 -13.86 -8.55
CA GLU A 322 -16.02 -13.89 -9.84
C GLU A 322 -16.88 -12.64 -10.05
N THR A 323 -17.55 -12.17 -9.00
CA THR A 323 -18.36 -10.95 -9.03
C THR A 323 -17.48 -9.71 -9.23
N VAL A 324 -16.37 -9.60 -8.50
CA VAL A 324 -15.39 -8.52 -8.67
C VAL A 324 -14.83 -8.52 -10.09
N LYS A 325 -14.49 -9.68 -10.63
CA LYS A 325 -13.98 -9.82 -12.00
C LYS A 325 -15.02 -9.45 -13.06
N LEU A 326 -16.27 -9.89 -12.87
CA LEU A 326 -17.39 -9.63 -13.79
C LEU A 326 -17.69 -8.13 -13.91
N LEU A 327 -17.59 -7.41 -12.79
CA LEU A 327 -17.88 -5.98 -12.69
C LEU A 327 -16.59 -5.15 -12.58
N SER A 328 -15.53 -5.53 -13.30
CA SER A 328 -14.25 -4.80 -13.28
C SER A 328 -14.09 -3.93 -14.53
N PRO A 329 -14.11 -2.59 -14.41
CA PRO A 329 -13.87 -1.67 -15.53
C PRO A 329 -12.47 -1.76 -16.13
N PHE A 330 -11.53 -2.39 -15.41
CA PHE A 330 -10.19 -2.68 -15.93
C PHE A 330 -10.14 -3.88 -16.89
N LEU A 331 -11.15 -4.76 -16.82
CA LEU A 331 -11.29 -5.90 -17.73
C LEU A 331 -12.31 -5.64 -18.83
N ASP A 332 -13.26 -4.73 -18.58
CA ASP A 332 -14.34 -4.37 -19.49
C ASP A 332 -14.58 -2.85 -19.42
N ASP A 333 -13.98 -2.12 -20.35
CA ASP A 333 -14.04 -0.67 -20.46
C ASP A 333 -15.46 -0.14 -20.69
N LYS A 334 -16.40 -1.00 -21.11
CA LYS A 334 -17.81 -0.62 -21.31
C LYS A 334 -18.56 -0.35 -20.01
N LEU A 335 -18.05 -0.84 -18.88
CA LEU A 335 -18.56 -0.53 -17.54
C LEU A 335 -18.26 0.91 -17.11
N ASP A 336 -17.49 1.67 -17.90
CA ASP A 336 -17.22 3.08 -17.67
C ASP A 336 -18.23 3.95 -18.43
N ILE A 337 -19.37 4.24 -17.79
CA ILE A 337 -20.45 5.04 -18.36
C ILE A 337 -20.23 6.51 -18.00
N GLN A 338 -20.25 7.36 -19.03
CA GLN A 338 -20.27 8.81 -18.86
C GLN A 338 -21.48 9.23 -18.04
N GLN A 339 -21.25 9.79 -16.85
CA GLN A 339 -22.34 10.29 -15.99
C GLN A 339 -22.59 11.79 -16.19
N TRP A 340 -21.58 12.56 -16.60
CA TRP A 340 -21.59 14.04 -16.65
C TRP A 340 -21.21 14.54 -18.04
N ASP A 341 -21.30 15.85 -18.27
CA ASP A 341 -20.77 16.52 -19.47
C ASP A 341 -21.36 16.07 -20.82
N TYR A 342 -22.63 15.68 -20.81
CA TYR A 342 -23.36 15.47 -22.05
C TYR A 342 -23.50 16.79 -22.83
N SER A 343 -23.39 16.70 -24.16
CA SER A 343 -23.53 17.88 -25.02
C SER A 343 -24.92 18.49 -24.91
N SER A 344 -25.00 19.82 -24.88
CA SER A 344 -26.26 20.56 -24.97
C SER A 344 -26.86 20.57 -26.38
N GLN A 345 -26.12 20.13 -27.40
CA GLN A 345 -26.62 19.98 -28.76
C GLN A 345 -27.45 18.70 -28.88
N VAL A 346 -28.71 18.82 -29.31
CA VAL A 346 -29.70 17.73 -29.31
C VAL A 346 -29.23 16.52 -30.10
N GLU A 347 -28.64 16.72 -31.28
CA GLU A 347 -28.17 15.63 -32.15
C GLU A 347 -27.04 14.84 -31.48
N ARG A 348 -26.05 15.55 -30.91
CA ARG A 348 -24.93 14.93 -30.19
C ARG A 348 -25.38 14.27 -28.89
N PHE A 349 -26.33 14.88 -28.19
CA PHE A 349 -26.93 14.27 -27.00
C PHE A 349 -27.63 12.96 -27.35
N LYS A 350 -28.42 12.92 -28.42
CA LYS A 350 -29.14 11.71 -28.80
C LYS A 350 -28.20 10.56 -29.12
N GLU A 351 -27.11 10.83 -29.84
CA GLU A 351 -26.09 9.82 -30.16
C GLU A 351 -25.38 9.31 -28.90
N ASN A 352 -24.80 10.21 -28.11
CA ASN A 352 -24.04 9.83 -26.90
C ASN A 352 -24.96 9.24 -25.82
N GLY A 353 -26.15 9.81 -25.66
CA GLY A 353 -27.14 9.37 -24.68
C GLY A 353 -27.72 8.01 -25.00
N GLN A 354 -27.97 7.70 -26.28
CA GLN A 354 -28.37 6.35 -26.69
C GLN A 354 -27.25 5.35 -26.42
N ALA A 355 -26.00 5.69 -26.73
CA ALA A 355 -24.86 4.82 -26.45
C ALA A 355 -24.70 4.55 -24.94
N ALA A 356 -24.87 5.57 -24.10
CA ALA A 356 -24.84 5.41 -22.64
C ALA A 356 -26.01 4.58 -22.12
N PHE A 357 -27.21 4.76 -22.67
CA PHE A 357 -28.38 3.94 -22.34
C PHE A 357 -28.16 2.46 -22.69
N ASP A 358 -27.63 2.17 -23.88
CA ASP A 358 -27.37 0.80 -24.33
C ASP A 358 -26.31 0.11 -23.46
N ARG A 359 -25.27 0.86 -23.04
CA ARG A 359 -24.28 0.38 -22.06
C ARG A 359 -24.92 0.11 -20.70
N ALA A 360 -25.70 1.05 -20.19
CA ALA A 360 -26.40 0.89 -18.91
C ALA A 360 -27.35 -0.32 -18.91
N LEU A 361 -28.03 -0.60 -20.02
CA LEU A 361 -28.92 -1.75 -20.15
C LEU A 361 -28.13 -3.07 -20.12
N ARG A 362 -26.98 -3.12 -20.79
CA ARG A 362 -26.06 -4.25 -20.73
C ARG A 362 -25.55 -4.47 -19.31
N ASP A 363 -25.10 -3.40 -18.66
CA ASP A 363 -24.46 -3.47 -17.34
C ASP A 363 -25.48 -3.81 -16.24
N MET A 364 -26.74 -3.41 -16.41
CA MET A 364 -27.86 -3.93 -15.61
C MET A 364 -28.00 -5.45 -15.71
N GLY A 365 -27.76 -6.02 -16.89
CA GLY A 365 -27.69 -7.48 -17.10
C GLY A 365 -26.55 -8.13 -16.32
N LEU A 366 -25.34 -7.53 -16.34
CA LEU A 366 -24.19 -7.99 -15.58
C LEU A 366 -24.43 -7.90 -14.06
N LEU A 367 -25.03 -6.81 -13.58
CA LEU A 367 -25.44 -6.65 -12.19
C LEU A 367 -26.43 -7.74 -11.76
N ASN A 368 -27.42 -8.07 -12.60
CA ASN A 368 -28.35 -9.18 -12.32
C ASN A 368 -27.63 -10.53 -12.25
N GLN A 369 -26.65 -10.77 -13.14
CA GLN A 369 -25.82 -11.98 -13.09
C GLN A 369 -24.98 -12.05 -11.79
N ALA A 370 -24.37 -10.93 -11.39
CA ALA A 370 -23.63 -10.80 -10.13
C ALA A 370 -24.52 -11.12 -8.91
N VAL A 371 -25.75 -10.59 -8.86
CA VAL A 371 -26.72 -10.94 -7.79
C VAL A 371 -26.94 -12.45 -7.75
N GLN A 372 -27.18 -13.09 -8.89
CA GLN A 372 -27.42 -14.54 -8.94
C GLN A 372 -26.20 -15.36 -8.48
N ILE A 373 -24.97 -14.92 -8.79
CA ILE A 373 -23.74 -15.56 -8.33
C ILE A 373 -23.69 -15.53 -6.79
N LEU A 374 -23.90 -14.36 -6.20
CA LEU A 374 -23.83 -14.17 -4.74
C LEU A 374 -25.00 -14.85 -4.00
N GLU A 375 -26.23 -14.79 -4.53
CA GLU A 375 -27.39 -15.43 -3.91
C GLU A 375 -27.24 -16.95 -3.79
N LYS A 376 -26.64 -17.60 -4.80
CA LYS A 376 -26.39 -19.06 -4.78
C LYS A 376 -25.49 -19.49 -3.63
N VAL A 377 -24.55 -18.64 -3.22
CA VAL A 377 -23.59 -18.94 -2.14
C VAL A 377 -23.96 -18.31 -0.81
N LYS A 378 -25.05 -17.52 -0.73
CA LYS A 378 -25.50 -16.86 0.49
C LYS A 378 -25.59 -17.78 1.72
N PRO A 379 -26.07 -19.04 1.64
CA PRO A 379 -26.09 -19.94 2.81
C PRO A 379 -24.69 -20.33 3.32
N LEU A 380 -23.65 -20.16 2.52
CA LEU A 380 -22.26 -20.45 2.91
C LEU A 380 -21.63 -19.34 3.74
N ARG A 381 -22.21 -18.13 3.74
CA ARG A 381 -21.73 -16.99 4.52
C ARG A 381 -21.67 -17.29 6.02
N GLU A 382 -22.68 -17.96 6.57
CA GLU A 382 -22.71 -18.35 8.00
C GLU A 382 -21.68 -19.43 8.35
N LYS A 383 -21.13 -20.14 7.36
CA LYS A 383 -20.13 -21.20 7.55
C LYS A 383 -18.70 -20.72 7.29
N GLU A 384 -18.51 -19.49 6.80
CA GLU A 384 -17.19 -18.94 6.53
C GLU A 384 -16.55 -18.47 7.84
N GLU A 385 -15.40 -19.06 8.18
CA GLU A 385 -14.68 -18.77 9.42
C GLU A 385 -14.05 -17.37 9.38
N SER A 386 -13.58 -16.94 8.20
CA SER A 386 -12.93 -15.64 8.05
C SER A 386 -13.96 -14.50 8.16
N GLN A 387 -13.77 -13.65 9.17
CA GLN A 387 -14.56 -12.42 9.34
C GLN A 387 -14.38 -11.47 8.15
N ARG A 388 -13.16 -11.36 7.61
CA ARG A 388 -12.86 -10.59 6.39
C ARG A 388 -13.70 -11.05 5.21
N TRP A 389 -13.72 -12.35 4.92
CA TRP A 389 -14.48 -12.88 3.78
C TRP A 389 -15.99 -12.80 3.97
N ARG A 390 -16.49 -12.92 5.21
CA ARG A 390 -17.91 -12.63 5.52
C ARG A 390 -18.25 -11.18 5.22
N ALA A 391 -17.43 -10.23 5.67
CA ALA A 391 -17.64 -8.81 5.41
C ALA A 391 -17.51 -8.46 3.93
N ASN A 392 -16.54 -9.02 3.20
CA ASN A 392 -16.40 -8.83 1.76
C ASN A 392 -17.64 -9.34 1.00
N PHE A 393 -18.18 -10.50 1.40
CA PHE A 393 -19.43 -10.99 0.82
C PHE A 393 -20.60 -10.05 1.10
N ASP A 394 -20.77 -9.63 2.36
CA ASP A 394 -21.88 -8.75 2.77
C ASP A 394 -21.79 -7.39 2.04
N LEU A 395 -20.58 -6.83 1.93
CA LEU A 395 -20.30 -5.59 1.21
C LEU A 395 -20.59 -5.73 -0.29
N ALA A 396 -20.01 -6.73 -0.95
CA ALA A 396 -20.22 -6.96 -2.38
C ALA A 396 -21.72 -7.18 -2.69
N TYR A 397 -22.41 -7.97 -1.87
CA TYR A 397 -23.83 -8.22 -2.06
C TYR A 397 -24.68 -6.96 -1.89
N ALA A 398 -24.43 -6.17 -0.85
CA ALA A 398 -25.11 -4.90 -0.65
C ALA A 398 -24.84 -3.90 -1.78
N GLN A 399 -23.58 -3.80 -2.22
CA GLN A 399 -23.17 -2.91 -3.30
C GLN A 399 -23.84 -3.28 -4.63
N VAL A 400 -23.80 -4.55 -5.06
CA VAL A 400 -24.44 -4.97 -6.31
C VAL A 400 -25.94 -4.66 -6.29
N LEU A 401 -26.63 -4.87 -5.16
CA LEU A 401 -28.05 -4.52 -5.03
C LEU A 401 -28.28 -3.00 -5.11
N ALA A 402 -27.44 -2.19 -4.45
CA ALA A 402 -27.53 -0.73 -4.50
C ALA A 402 -27.23 -0.20 -5.91
N TYR A 403 -26.20 -0.73 -6.57
CA TYR A 403 -25.79 -0.36 -7.91
C TYR A 403 -26.85 -0.73 -8.94
N ARG A 404 -27.58 -1.83 -8.75
CA ARG A 404 -28.73 -2.17 -9.57
C ARG A 404 -29.84 -1.11 -9.49
N VAL A 405 -30.09 -0.53 -8.32
CA VAL A 405 -31.05 0.58 -8.17
C VAL A 405 -30.51 1.85 -8.85
N ARG A 406 -29.23 2.17 -8.65
CA ARG A 406 -28.56 3.32 -9.28
C ARG A 406 -28.61 3.23 -10.82
N MET A 407 -28.27 2.07 -11.37
CA MET A 407 -28.32 1.81 -12.82
C MET A 407 -29.74 1.94 -13.36
N PHE A 408 -30.73 1.44 -12.63
CA PHE A 408 -32.13 1.60 -13.02
C PHE A 408 -32.58 3.07 -13.03
N GLN A 409 -32.19 3.86 -12.03
CA GLN A 409 -32.45 5.30 -12.01
C GLN A 409 -31.79 6.02 -13.18
N PHE A 410 -30.56 5.65 -13.54
CA PHE A 410 -29.86 6.19 -14.69
C PHE A 410 -30.59 5.87 -16.00
N LEU A 411 -31.02 4.63 -16.19
CA LEU A 411 -31.82 4.23 -17.36
C LEU A 411 -33.11 5.05 -17.50
N LEU A 412 -33.85 5.26 -16.40
CA LEU A 412 -35.06 6.08 -16.42
C LEU A 412 -34.77 7.55 -16.77
N ALA A 413 -33.69 8.11 -16.22
CA ALA A 413 -33.29 9.47 -16.53
C ALA A 413 -32.90 9.62 -18.01
N MET A 414 -32.08 8.71 -18.52
CA MET A 414 -31.64 8.73 -19.91
C MET A 414 -32.81 8.55 -20.89
N ASP A 415 -33.73 7.64 -20.61
CA ASP A 415 -34.95 7.47 -21.42
C ASP A 415 -35.80 8.75 -21.43
N ALA A 416 -35.99 9.39 -20.27
CA ALA A 416 -36.71 10.66 -20.18
C ALA A 416 -36.02 11.76 -21.00
N TYR A 417 -34.70 11.91 -20.91
CA TYR A 417 -33.97 12.93 -21.67
C TYR A 417 -33.92 12.65 -23.18
N LEU A 418 -33.80 11.39 -23.60
CA LEU A 418 -33.80 11.00 -25.01
C LEU A 418 -35.15 11.29 -25.69
N ASN A 419 -36.25 11.09 -24.95
CA ASN A 419 -37.61 11.37 -25.43
C ASN A 419 -38.02 12.85 -25.25
N HIS A 420 -37.53 13.51 -24.20
CA HIS A 420 -37.91 14.85 -23.79
C HIS A 420 -36.69 15.66 -23.33
N LEU A 421 -35.83 16.07 -24.27
CA LEU A 421 -34.74 17.02 -23.96
C LEU A 421 -35.34 18.35 -23.46
N PRO A 422 -35.06 18.80 -22.23
CA PRO A 422 -35.47 20.12 -21.80
C PRO A 422 -34.74 21.19 -22.63
N PRO A 423 -35.43 22.28 -23.01
CA PRO A 423 -34.80 23.37 -23.73
C PRO A 423 -33.67 23.97 -22.89
N THR A 424 -32.53 24.23 -23.54
CA THR A 424 -31.42 24.97 -22.93
C THR A 424 -31.91 26.36 -22.52
N LYS A 425 -31.62 26.74 -21.26
CA LYS A 425 -31.92 28.08 -20.75
C LYS A 425 -31.01 29.14 -21.34
#